data_AF-A0A495WKT7-F1
#
_entry.id   AF-A0A495WKT7-F1
#
_cell.length_a   1.000
_cell.length_b   1.000
_cell.length_c   1.000
_cell.angle_alpha   90.00
_cell.angle_beta   90.00
_cell.angle_gamma   90.00
#
_symmetry.space_group_name_H-M   'P 1'
#
loop_
_entity.id
_entity.type
_entity.pdbx_description
1 polymer ?
#
loop_
_entity_poly.entity_id
_entity_poly.type
_entity_poly.pdbx_seq_one_letter_code
_entity_poly.pdbx_strand_id
1 'polypeptide(L)'
;MKKKSIFLTGLIMLLSSVILQSCKDDDDDVYYYNSYAYAIGDMVVKEGESPYLQLDSKKTMLPSNTSIPSFFLEDGRRVIINFSLLQENYMGYDYYVAINDIDTVLVKNIIPITPETADSIGNDPVNIIDMWTSDEYLTIQFEMQGAGEKKHMVNVVRDFSLSNNPDKDNYMQLEFRHNMEDDPKIDRRLWGVASFRLKDLAPQESNLSGLKIKVNTFGGEKTYNLKYDKEKSLNTNSEKIQENSSFIHIK
;
A
#
# COMPACT_ATOMS: atom_id res chain seq x y z
N MET A 1 -42.64 -47.78 58.95
CA MET A 1 -42.03 -48.41 57.75
C MET A 1 -41.86 -47.34 56.67
N LYS A 2 -40.72 -47.38 55.93
CA LYS A 2 -40.27 -46.46 54.85
C LYS A 2 -39.79 -45.09 55.39
N LYS A 3 -38.51 -44.81 55.70
CA LYS A 3 -37.24 -45.00 54.96
C LYS A 3 -37.39 -44.75 53.46
N LYS A 4 -37.19 -43.50 53.04
CA LYS A 4 -36.72 -43.04 51.71
C LYS A 4 -36.87 -41.51 51.67
N SER A 5 -35.81 -40.76 52.01
CA SER A 5 -35.52 -39.42 51.45
C SER A 5 -34.32 -38.76 52.15
N ILE A 6 -33.22 -39.50 52.38
CA ILE A 6 -31.94 -38.91 52.80
C ILE A 6 -30.84 -39.71 52.12
N PHE A 7 -30.77 -39.65 50.78
CA PHE A 7 -29.66 -40.23 50.02
C PHE A 7 -29.52 -39.63 48.61
N LEU A 8 -29.74 -38.31 48.46
CA LEU A 8 -29.52 -37.64 47.17
C LEU A 8 -28.74 -36.32 47.24
N THR A 9 -28.46 -35.81 48.44
CA THR A 9 -27.74 -34.52 48.58
C THR A 9 -26.23 -34.67 48.82
N GLY A 10 -25.68 -35.89 48.75
CA GLY A 10 -24.25 -36.17 49.02
C GLY A 10 -23.42 -36.60 47.81
N LEU A 11 -24.04 -36.79 46.62
CA LEU A 11 -23.35 -37.30 45.42
C LEU A 11 -23.07 -36.21 44.37
N ILE A 12 -23.58 -34.99 44.55
CA ILE A 12 -23.39 -33.88 43.61
C ILE A 12 -22.17 -33.01 43.97
N MET A 13 -21.62 -33.13 45.18
CA MET A 13 -20.44 -32.35 45.65
C MET A 13 -19.09 -33.05 45.46
N LEU A 14 -19.05 -34.24 44.85
CA LEU A 14 -17.80 -35.02 44.67
C LEU A 14 -17.37 -35.17 43.20
N LEU A 15 -18.02 -34.47 42.27
CA LEU A 15 -17.74 -34.52 40.82
C LEU A 15 -17.10 -33.22 40.28
N SER A 16 -16.71 -32.30 41.15
CA SER A 16 -16.20 -30.97 40.78
C SER A 16 -14.69 -30.75 41.00
N SER A 17 -13.91 -31.80 41.31
CA SER A 17 -12.48 -31.65 41.66
C SER A 17 -11.47 -32.41 40.79
N VAL A 18 -11.88 -32.88 39.61
CA VAL A 18 -11.01 -33.39 38.54
C VAL A 18 -11.83 -33.07 37.28
N ILE A 19 -11.48 -32.13 36.40
CA ILE A 19 -10.34 -32.14 35.49
C ILE A 19 -10.14 -30.69 35.01
N LEU A 20 -9.13 -29.98 35.51
CA LEU A 20 -8.51 -28.84 34.82
C LEU A 20 -7.02 -28.88 35.17
N GLN A 21 -6.35 -29.97 34.81
CA GLN A 21 -4.94 -29.85 34.45
C GLN A 21 -4.96 -29.04 33.16
N SER A 22 -4.71 -27.74 33.29
CA SER A 22 -4.28 -26.92 32.17
C SER A 22 -3.02 -27.61 31.64
N CYS A 23 -3.18 -28.35 30.53
CA CYS A 23 -2.04 -28.59 29.68
C CYS A 23 -1.54 -27.20 29.33
N LYS A 24 -0.29 -26.92 29.69
CA LYS A 24 0.49 -25.95 28.94
C LYS A 24 0.31 -26.35 27.48
N ASP A 25 -0.56 -25.63 26.79
CA ASP A 25 -0.37 -25.39 25.37
C ASP A 25 0.93 -24.59 25.32
N ASP A 26 2.05 -25.32 25.35
CA ASP A 26 3.25 -24.94 24.63
C ASP A 26 2.88 -25.08 23.14
N ASP A 27 1.88 -24.28 22.72
CA ASP A 27 1.64 -23.95 21.34
C ASP A 27 2.79 -23.00 20.99
N ASP A 28 3.96 -23.61 20.78
CA ASP A 28 4.85 -23.16 19.72
C ASP A 28 4.09 -23.37 18.40
N ASP A 29 2.97 -22.65 18.24
CA ASP A 29 2.36 -22.36 16.97
C ASP A 29 3.42 -21.55 16.24
N VAL A 30 4.33 -22.26 15.58
CA VAL A 30 5.06 -21.75 14.44
C VAL A 30 3.97 -21.45 13.41
N TYR A 31 3.37 -20.26 13.55
CA TYR A 31 2.52 -19.65 12.55
C TYR A 31 3.35 -19.62 11.27
N TYR A 32 3.15 -20.61 10.41
CA TYR A 32 3.67 -20.61 9.08
C TYR A 32 2.92 -19.51 8.34
N TYR A 33 3.38 -18.26 8.48
CA TYR A 33 2.93 -17.10 7.71
C TYR A 33 3.27 -17.35 6.24
N ASN A 34 2.44 -18.15 5.57
CA ASN A 34 2.43 -18.28 4.13
C ASN A 34 1.55 -17.16 3.53
N SER A 35 1.63 -15.96 4.10
CA SER A 35 0.91 -14.78 3.63
C SER A 35 1.76 -14.12 2.55
N TYR A 36 1.45 -14.42 1.29
CA TYR A 36 1.96 -13.65 0.15
C TYR A 36 1.49 -12.20 0.30
N ALA A 37 2.41 -11.30 0.64
CA ALA A 37 2.15 -9.89 0.79
C ALA A 37 2.76 -9.11 -0.37
N TYR A 38 2.19 -7.95 -0.67
CA TYR A 38 2.74 -7.01 -1.64
C TYR A 38 3.30 -5.78 -0.94
N ALA A 39 4.45 -5.31 -1.40
CA ALA A 39 5.04 -4.06 -0.97
C ALA A 39 5.58 -3.28 -2.15
N ILE A 40 5.53 -1.95 -2.05
CA ILE A 40 6.09 -1.01 -3.02
C ILE A 40 7.14 -0.17 -2.34
N GLY A 41 8.27 -0.01 -3.01
CA GLY A 41 9.37 0.83 -2.54
C GLY A 41 10.39 1.07 -3.62
N ASP A 42 11.45 1.77 -3.23
CA ASP A 42 12.59 2.08 -4.08
C ASP A 42 13.77 1.21 -3.69
N MET A 43 14.41 0.60 -4.70
CA MET A 43 15.62 -0.17 -4.51
C MET A 43 16.76 0.75 -4.09
N VAL A 44 17.43 0.40 -3.01
CA VAL A 44 18.64 1.08 -2.55
C VAL A 44 19.83 0.20 -2.87
N VAL A 45 20.75 0.71 -3.70
CA VAL A 45 21.92 -0.02 -4.18
C VAL A 45 23.15 0.85 -4.01
N LYS A 46 24.02 0.45 -3.09
CA LYS A 46 25.28 1.16 -2.78
C LYS A 46 26.46 0.21 -2.92
N GLU A 47 27.59 0.76 -3.37
CA GLU A 47 28.81 -0.03 -3.54
C GLU A 47 29.27 -0.61 -2.18
N GLY A 48 29.49 -1.92 -2.12
CA GLY A 48 29.94 -2.62 -0.92
C GLY A 48 28.86 -2.96 0.10
N GLU A 49 27.59 -2.61 -0.16
CA GLU A 49 26.46 -2.93 0.71
C GLU A 49 25.49 -3.91 0.03
N SER A 50 24.77 -4.71 0.81
CA SER A 50 23.68 -5.53 0.29
C SER A 50 22.53 -4.65 -0.18
N PRO A 51 21.98 -4.87 -1.40
CA PRO A 51 20.83 -4.10 -1.86
C PRO A 51 19.61 -4.40 -1.00
N TYR A 52 18.79 -3.38 -0.76
CA TYR A 52 17.56 -3.49 0.02
C TYR A 52 16.45 -2.62 -0.58
N LEU A 53 15.22 -2.80 -0.10
CA LEU A 53 14.08 -1.98 -0.51
C LEU A 53 13.75 -0.97 0.58
N GLN A 54 13.62 0.32 0.23
CA GLN A 54 13.04 1.33 1.11
C GLN A 54 11.57 1.55 0.74
N LEU A 55 10.67 1.27 1.67
CA LEU A 55 9.24 1.44 1.49
C LEU A 55 8.83 2.91 1.58
N ASP A 56 7.64 3.22 1.06
CA ASP A 56 7.00 4.54 1.21
C ASP A 56 6.81 4.97 2.68
N SER A 57 6.71 3.98 3.59
CA SER A 57 6.65 4.21 5.04
C SER A 57 8.00 4.55 5.67
N LYS A 58 9.08 4.58 4.87
CA LYS A 58 10.50 4.68 5.23
C LYS A 58 11.09 3.43 5.89
N LYS A 59 10.27 2.42 6.19
CA LYS A 59 10.74 1.11 6.64
C LYS A 59 11.56 0.44 5.55
N THR A 60 12.45 -0.44 5.97
CA THR A 60 13.44 -1.09 5.11
C THR A 60 13.24 -2.60 5.07
N MET A 61 13.38 -3.19 3.89
CA MET A 61 13.27 -4.63 3.69
C MET A 61 14.55 -5.17 3.07
N LEU A 62 15.25 -6.04 3.79
CA LEU A 62 16.41 -6.76 3.31
C LEU A 62 15.98 -8.07 2.64
N PRO A 63 16.26 -8.26 1.33
CA PRO A 63 15.99 -9.52 0.66
C PRO A 63 16.97 -10.62 1.11
N SER A 64 16.44 -11.81 1.35
CA SER A 64 17.19 -13.05 1.56
C SER A 64 17.71 -13.66 0.25
N ASN A 65 17.11 -13.26 -0.89
CA ASN A 65 17.44 -13.78 -2.20
C ASN A 65 18.90 -13.46 -2.53
N THR A 66 19.69 -14.48 -2.83
CA THR A 66 21.10 -14.33 -3.20
C THR A 66 21.30 -13.79 -4.61
N SER A 67 20.25 -13.77 -5.43
CA SER A 67 20.29 -13.27 -6.80
C SER A 67 18.97 -12.61 -7.17
N ILE A 68 18.95 -11.28 -7.17
CA ILE A 68 17.92 -10.46 -7.80
C ILE A 68 18.43 -10.08 -9.20
N PRO A 69 17.63 -10.18 -10.28
CA PRO A 69 18.08 -9.81 -11.61
C PRO A 69 18.65 -8.39 -11.65
N SER A 70 19.79 -8.20 -12.29
CA SER A 70 20.52 -6.92 -12.30
C SER A 70 19.69 -5.75 -12.82
N PHE A 71 18.70 -6.00 -13.68
CA PHE A 71 17.73 -5.01 -14.13
C PHE A 71 17.00 -4.32 -12.97
N PHE A 72 16.72 -5.02 -11.88
CA PHE A 72 16.07 -4.43 -10.70
C PHE A 72 17.05 -3.76 -9.73
N LEU A 73 18.36 -4.02 -9.87
CA LEU A 73 19.40 -3.51 -8.98
C LEU A 73 19.96 -2.16 -9.45
N GLU A 74 19.07 -1.21 -9.70
CA GLU A 74 19.40 0.20 -9.96
C GLU A 74 18.93 1.03 -8.77
N ASP A 75 19.81 1.87 -8.22
CA ASP A 75 19.46 2.76 -7.09
C ASP A 75 18.32 3.71 -7.47
N GLY A 76 17.32 3.83 -6.59
CA GLY A 76 16.11 4.62 -6.82
C GLY A 76 15.10 3.98 -7.78
N ARG A 77 15.30 2.73 -8.21
CA ARG A 77 14.32 2.02 -9.05
C ARG A 77 13.11 1.63 -8.22
N ARG A 78 11.95 2.11 -8.63
CA ARG A 78 10.68 1.80 -7.97
C ARG A 78 10.15 0.43 -8.39
N VAL A 79 9.90 -0.43 -7.41
CA VAL A 79 9.47 -1.81 -7.62
C VAL A 79 8.27 -2.16 -6.76
N ILE A 80 7.52 -3.15 -7.22
CA ILE A 80 6.54 -3.88 -6.43
C ILE A 80 7.06 -5.31 -6.25
N ILE A 81 7.00 -5.81 -5.02
CA ILE A 81 7.40 -7.18 -4.70
C ILE A 81 6.23 -7.96 -4.15
N ASN A 82 6.12 -9.22 -4.55
CA ASN A 82 5.43 -10.25 -3.77
C ASN A 82 6.48 -10.87 -2.85
N PHE A 83 6.20 -10.94 -1.55
CA PHE A 83 7.17 -11.43 -0.58
C PHE A 83 6.56 -12.28 0.52
N SER A 84 7.43 -13.08 1.14
CA SER A 84 7.19 -13.76 2.41
C SER A 84 8.05 -13.12 3.48
N LEU A 85 7.43 -12.71 4.59
CA LEU A 85 8.14 -12.19 5.76
C LEU A 85 8.87 -13.34 6.45
N LEU A 86 10.18 -13.22 6.63
CA LEU A 86 10.99 -14.22 7.34
C LEU A 86 11.24 -13.80 8.78
N GLN A 87 11.58 -12.53 8.99
CA GLN A 87 11.89 -11.99 10.31
C GLN A 87 11.70 -10.47 10.33
N GLU A 88 11.26 -9.93 11.46
CA GLU A 88 11.28 -8.48 11.73
C GLU A 88 12.55 -8.08 12.50
N ASN A 89 12.99 -6.83 12.34
CA ASN A 89 14.13 -6.24 13.06
C ASN A 89 15.43 -7.05 12.89
N TYR A 90 15.85 -7.28 11.64
CA TYR A 90 17.00 -8.12 11.30
C TYR A 90 18.18 -7.28 10.82
N MET A 91 19.32 -7.38 11.50
CA MET A 91 20.57 -6.69 11.13
C MET A 91 20.42 -5.16 10.92
N GLY A 92 19.52 -4.52 11.66
CA GLY A 92 19.26 -3.08 11.54
C GLY A 92 18.22 -2.70 10.46
N TYR A 93 17.66 -3.67 9.74
CA TYR A 93 16.53 -3.50 8.84
C TYR A 93 15.21 -3.83 9.53
N ASP A 94 14.13 -3.17 9.15
CA ASP A 94 12.80 -3.41 9.73
C ASP A 94 12.30 -4.82 9.39
N TYR A 95 12.59 -5.30 8.17
CA TYR A 95 12.12 -6.60 7.69
C TYR A 95 13.21 -7.37 6.94
N TYR A 96 13.25 -8.68 7.15
CA TYR A 96 14.00 -9.63 6.34
C TYR A 96 13.01 -10.53 5.61
N VAL A 97 13.13 -10.61 4.28
CA VAL A 97 12.08 -11.18 3.43
C VAL A 97 12.61 -12.09 2.34
N ALA A 98 11.79 -13.04 1.90
CA ALA A 98 11.99 -13.75 0.64
C ALA A 98 11.12 -13.09 -0.43
N ILE A 99 11.74 -12.58 -1.50
CA ILE A 99 11.04 -12.08 -2.68
C ILE A 99 10.61 -13.28 -3.51
N ASN A 100 9.30 -13.43 -3.68
CA ASN A 100 8.66 -14.46 -4.50
C ASN A 100 8.51 -13.99 -5.96
N ASP A 101 8.21 -12.70 -6.14
CA ASP A 101 8.11 -12.05 -7.45
C ASP A 101 8.46 -10.56 -7.34
N ILE A 102 8.94 -9.96 -8.42
CA ILE A 102 9.34 -8.56 -8.48
C ILE A 102 9.06 -7.98 -9.87
N ASP A 103 8.47 -6.80 -9.90
CA ASP A 103 8.28 -6.01 -11.11
C ASP A 103 8.53 -4.52 -10.85
N THR A 104 8.74 -3.76 -11.91
CA THR A 104 8.84 -2.30 -11.86
C THR A 104 7.47 -1.65 -11.70
N VAL A 105 7.42 -0.53 -10.97
CA VAL A 105 6.24 0.35 -10.93
C VAL A 105 6.45 1.48 -11.93
N LEU A 106 5.42 1.79 -12.72
CA LEU A 106 5.45 2.92 -13.64
C LEU A 106 5.61 4.23 -12.85
N VAL A 107 6.67 4.99 -13.11
CA VAL A 107 6.92 6.30 -12.50
C VAL A 107 6.75 7.42 -13.53
N LYS A 108 5.91 8.42 -13.23
CA LYS A 108 5.65 9.57 -14.11
C LYS A 108 5.69 10.89 -13.33
N ASN A 109 5.80 12.00 -14.05
CA ASN A 109 5.60 13.34 -13.47
C ASN A 109 4.11 13.71 -13.55
N ILE A 110 3.70 14.69 -12.73
CA ILE A 110 2.43 15.37 -12.91
C ILE A 110 2.55 16.27 -14.15
N ILE A 111 1.57 16.22 -15.05
CA ILE A 111 1.60 16.97 -16.31
C ILE A 111 0.51 18.06 -16.35
N PRO A 112 0.71 19.15 -17.09
CA PRO A 112 -0.36 20.10 -17.35
C PRO A 112 -1.49 19.47 -18.17
N ILE A 113 -2.73 19.90 -17.93
CA ILE A 113 -3.85 19.65 -18.82
C ILE A 113 -4.39 20.97 -19.37
N THR A 114 -4.73 20.96 -20.66
CA THR A 114 -5.31 22.06 -21.43
C THR A 114 -6.49 21.53 -22.24
N PRO A 115 -7.40 22.39 -22.74
CA PRO A 115 -8.46 21.95 -23.65
C PRO A 115 -7.94 21.18 -24.86
N GLU A 116 -6.76 21.56 -25.39
CA GLU A 116 -6.15 20.93 -26.56
C GLU A 116 -5.59 19.52 -26.26
N THR A 117 -5.12 19.27 -25.03
CA THR A 117 -4.53 17.99 -24.65
C THR A 117 -5.53 17.04 -23.98
N ALA A 118 -6.68 17.53 -23.53
CA ALA A 118 -7.64 16.79 -22.72
C ALA A 118 -8.11 15.48 -23.37
N ASP A 119 -8.42 15.51 -24.66
CA ASP A 119 -8.90 14.33 -25.40
C ASP A 119 -7.81 13.26 -25.51
N SER A 120 -6.56 13.65 -25.81
CA SER A 120 -5.44 12.70 -25.93
C SER A 120 -5.02 12.07 -24.60
N ILE A 121 -5.19 12.81 -23.50
CA ILE A 121 -4.93 12.31 -22.14
C ILE A 121 -6.02 11.35 -21.68
N GLY A 122 -7.22 11.47 -22.26
CA GLY A 122 -8.37 10.63 -21.96
C GLY A 122 -9.02 10.92 -20.61
N ASN A 123 -10.13 10.22 -20.38
CA ASN A 123 -10.81 10.19 -19.08
C ASN A 123 -11.68 8.93 -18.94
N ASP A 124 -11.22 7.79 -19.46
CA ASP A 124 -11.92 6.52 -19.34
C ASP A 124 -12.04 6.06 -17.89
N PRO A 125 -13.17 5.45 -17.49
CA PRO A 125 -13.43 5.13 -16.10
C PRO A 125 -12.47 4.05 -15.57
N VAL A 126 -12.08 4.21 -14.31
CA VAL A 126 -11.29 3.24 -13.54
C VAL A 126 -11.95 2.90 -12.20
N ASN A 127 -11.50 1.82 -11.58
CA ASN A 127 -11.79 1.53 -10.18
C ASN A 127 -10.52 1.80 -9.39
N ILE A 128 -10.58 2.60 -8.31
CA ILE A 128 -9.42 2.80 -7.44
C ILE A 128 -9.45 1.70 -6.37
N ILE A 129 -8.38 0.91 -6.31
CA ILE A 129 -8.17 -0.08 -5.25
C ILE A 129 -7.58 0.62 -4.02
N ASP A 130 -6.51 1.37 -4.23
CA ASP A 130 -5.82 2.09 -3.16
C ASP A 130 -5.09 3.32 -3.70
N MET A 131 -4.86 4.31 -2.84
CA MET A 131 -4.23 5.56 -3.19
C MET A 131 -3.59 6.19 -1.94
N TRP A 132 -2.30 6.47 -2.00
CA TRP A 132 -1.57 7.06 -0.88
C TRP A 132 -0.41 7.95 -1.34
N THR A 133 0.11 8.74 -0.41
CA THR A 133 1.27 9.62 -0.62
C THR A 133 2.44 9.18 0.24
N SER A 134 3.64 9.21 -0.32
CA SER A 134 4.91 9.26 0.40
C SER A 134 5.54 10.65 0.24
N ASP A 135 6.77 10.81 0.73
CA ASP A 135 7.52 12.07 0.56
C ASP A 135 7.79 12.36 -0.91
N GLU A 136 7.94 11.32 -1.74
CA GLU A 136 8.32 11.45 -3.14
C GLU A 136 7.18 11.21 -4.13
N TYR A 137 6.20 10.38 -3.78
CA TYR A 137 5.23 9.87 -4.74
C TYR A 137 3.78 9.96 -4.25
N LEU A 138 2.86 10.25 -5.17
CA LEU A 138 1.49 9.77 -5.12
C LEU A 138 1.45 8.41 -5.81
N THR A 139 1.08 7.34 -5.11
CA THR A 139 0.94 6.01 -5.70
C THR A 139 -0.54 5.63 -5.78
N ILE A 140 -0.95 5.10 -6.92
CA ILE A 140 -2.34 4.72 -7.22
C ILE A 140 -2.36 3.28 -7.71
N GLN A 141 -3.13 2.43 -7.02
CA GLN A 141 -3.50 1.10 -7.48
C GLN A 141 -4.93 1.15 -8.02
N PHE A 142 -5.12 0.60 -9.22
CA PHE A 142 -6.39 0.73 -9.92
C PHE A 142 -6.70 -0.48 -10.80
N GLU A 143 -7.97 -0.62 -11.15
CA GLU A 143 -8.43 -1.53 -12.18
C GLU A 143 -9.03 -0.75 -13.34
N MET A 144 -8.71 -1.17 -14.55
CA MET A 144 -9.26 -0.65 -15.79
C MET A 144 -10.00 -1.76 -16.54
N GLN A 145 -10.86 -1.36 -17.47
CA GLN A 145 -11.58 -2.30 -18.33
C GLN A 145 -10.90 -2.36 -19.70
N GLY A 146 -10.66 -3.57 -20.22
CA GLY A 146 -10.01 -3.75 -21.52
C GLY A 146 -9.71 -5.21 -21.84
N ALA A 147 -9.45 -5.50 -23.11
CA ALA A 147 -8.96 -6.80 -23.58
C ALA A 147 -7.48 -7.01 -23.21
N GLY A 148 -6.72 -5.93 -23.03
CA GLY A 148 -5.28 -5.95 -22.77
C GLY A 148 -4.46 -6.15 -24.05
N GLU A 149 -5.02 -5.79 -25.20
CA GLU A 149 -4.38 -5.87 -26.51
C GLU A 149 -3.62 -4.57 -26.84
N LYS A 150 -4.02 -3.44 -26.23
CA LYS A 150 -3.34 -2.16 -26.31
C LYS A 150 -2.76 -1.76 -24.96
N LYS A 151 -1.75 -0.89 -24.99
CA LYS A 151 -1.22 -0.26 -23.79
C LYS A 151 -2.12 0.92 -23.43
N HIS A 152 -2.63 0.91 -22.22
CA HIS A 152 -3.41 2.02 -21.69
C HIS A 152 -2.47 3.14 -21.21
N MET A 153 -2.95 4.38 -21.27
CA MET A 153 -2.25 5.53 -20.71
C MET A 153 -2.87 5.93 -19.38
N VAL A 154 -2.04 6.24 -18.39
CA VAL A 154 -2.48 6.86 -17.13
C VAL A 154 -1.64 8.08 -16.82
N ASN A 155 -2.28 9.14 -16.32
CA ASN A 155 -1.67 10.40 -15.98
C ASN A 155 -2.27 10.97 -14.70
N VAL A 156 -1.47 11.67 -13.90
CA VAL A 156 -1.98 12.65 -12.95
C VAL A 156 -1.76 14.03 -13.57
N VAL A 157 -2.82 14.80 -13.66
CA VAL A 157 -2.81 16.09 -14.35
C VAL A 157 -3.16 17.23 -13.42
N ARG A 158 -2.67 18.42 -13.78
CA ARG A 158 -2.98 19.68 -13.10
C ARG A 158 -3.38 20.72 -14.13
N ASP A 159 -4.52 21.37 -13.92
CA ASP A 159 -4.90 22.54 -14.69
C ASP A 159 -4.26 23.78 -14.04
N PHE A 160 -3.26 24.34 -14.69
CA PHE A 160 -2.53 25.52 -14.22
C PHE A 160 -3.27 26.83 -14.51
N SER A 161 -4.35 26.80 -15.29
CA SER A 161 -5.17 27.98 -15.59
C SER A 161 -6.21 28.30 -14.51
N LEU A 162 -6.51 27.32 -13.63
CA LEU A 162 -7.47 27.51 -12.54
C LEU A 162 -6.90 28.43 -11.47
N SER A 163 -7.64 29.51 -11.17
CA SER A 163 -7.26 30.52 -10.18
C SER A 163 -7.15 29.96 -8.75
N ASN A 164 -7.83 28.85 -8.45
CA ASN A 164 -7.89 28.24 -7.12
C ASN A 164 -6.99 27.00 -7.10
N ASN A 165 -5.70 27.24 -6.96
CA ASN A 165 -4.67 26.22 -7.00
C ASN A 165 -3.54 26.63 -6.05
N PRO A 166 -3.60 26.31 -4.74
CA PRO A 166 -4.48 25.38 -4.00
C PRO A 166 -5.89 25.91 -3.66
N ASP A 167 -6.77 25.04 -3.14
CA ASP A 167 -8.13 25.40 -2.74
C ASP A 167 -8.21 26.12 -1.38
N LYS A 168 -9.43 26.46 -0.93
CA LYS A 168 -9.67 27.19 0.33
C LYS A 168 -9.19 26.46 1.58
N ASP A 169 -9.08 25.12 1.53
CA ASP A 169 -8.60 24.28 2.64
C ASP A 169 -7.10 23.95 2.47
N ASN A 170 -6.46 24.63 1.52
CA ASN A 170 -5.06 24.49 1.11
C ASN A 170 -4.70 23.10 0.56
N TYR A 171 -5.65 22.42 -0.09
CA TYR A 171 -5.39 21.18 -0.83
C TYR A 171 -5.05 21.47 -2.28
N MET A 172 -4.03 20.77 -2.80
CA MET A 172 -3.68 20.78 -4.20
C MET A 172 -4.68 19.95 -5.00
N GLN A 173 -5.29 20.55 -6.03
CA GLN A 173 -6.30 19.91 -6.87
C GLN A 173 -5.61 19.25 -8.08
N LEU A 174 -5.81 17.95 -8.25
CA LEU A 174 -5.26 17.14 -9.35
C LEU A 174 -6.33 16.20 -9.89
N GLU A 175 -6.10 15.64 -11.07
CA GLU A 175 -6.98 14.62 -11.65
C GLU A 175 -6.19 13.39 -12.07
N PHE A 176 -6.66 12.19 -11.72
CA PHE A 176 -6.16 10.96 -12.31
C PHE A 176 -6.96 10.66 -13.58
N ARG A 177 -6.25 10.59 -14.70
CA ARG A 177 -6.81 10.37 -16.03
C ARG A 177 -6.30 9.06 -16.57
N HIS A 178 -7.18 8.36 -17.26
CA HIS A 178 -6.92 7.10 -17.92
C HIS A 178 -7.41 7.21 -19.36
N ASN A 179 -6.63 6.69 -20.31
CA ASN A 179 -7.01 6.51 -21.69
C ASN A 179 -6.83 5.02 -22.01
N MET A 180 -7.93 4.34 -22.33
CA MET A 180 -7.86 2.93 -22.75
C MET A 180 -7.32 2.78 -24.18
N GLU A 181 -7.09 3.91 -24.86
CA GLU A 181 -6.80 3.96 -26.28
C GLU A 181 -7.91 3.22 -27.06
N ASP A 182 -7.56 2.63 -28.19
CA ASP A 182 -8.46 1.75 -28.94
C ASP A 182 -8.43 0.29 -28.44
N ASP A 183 -8.19 0.05 -27.13
CA ASP A 183 -8.27 -1.32 -26.60
C ASP A 183 -9.72 -1.84 -26.68
N PRO A 184 -9.97 -3.04 -27.19
CA PRO A 184 -11.33 -3.56 -27.26
C PRO A 184 -11.99 -3.63 -25.88
N LYS A 185 -13.14 -2.96 -25.75
CA LYS A 185 -13.89 -2.94 -24.49
C LYS A 185 -14.60 -4.27 -24.26
N ILE A 186 -14.05 -5.10 -23.38
CA ILE A 186 -14.67 -6.34 -22.90
C ILE A 186 -14.89 -6.28 -21.38
N ASP A 187 -15.75 -7.13 -20.83
CA ASP A 187 -15.96 -7.22 -19.37
C ASP A 187 -14.83 -7.99 -18.68
N ARG A 188 -13.62 -7.41 -18.73
CA ARG A 188 -12.41 -7.90 -18.08
C ARG A 188 -11.78 -6.76 -17.30
N ARG A 189 -11.37 -7.04 -16.07
CA ARG A 189 -10.59 -6.14 -15.24
C ARG A 189 -9.10 -6.40 -15.45
N LEU A 190 -8.37 -5.33 -15.75
CA LEU A 190 -6.91 -5.32 -15.81
C LEU A 190 -6.42 -4.50 -14.61
N TRP A 191 -5.48 -5.05 -13.86
CA TRP A 191 -4.89 -4.38 -12.70
C TRP A 191 -3.70 -3.51 -13.13
N GLY A 192 -3.52 -2.37 -12.46
CA GLY A 192 -2.37 -1.50 -12.66
C GLY A 192 -1.96 -0.77 -11.39
N VAL A 193 -0.68 -0.40 -11.34
CA VAL A 193 -0.12 0.49 -10.32
C VAL A 193 0.81 1.51 -10.97
N ALA A 194 0.72 2.76 -10.52
CA ALA A 194 1.61 3.82 -10.97
C ALA A 194 1.93 4.79 -9.83
N SER A 195 3.15 5.30 -9.84
CA SER A 195 3.62 6.33 -8.93
C SER A 195 3.91 7.63 -9.68
N PHE A 196 3.49 8.75 -9.10
CA PHE A 196 3.60 10.08 -9.69
C PHE A 196 4.46 10.95 -8.80
N ARG A 197 5.56 11.49 -9.33
CA ARG A 197 6.51 12.32 -8.58
C ARG A 197 5.82 13.57 -8.06
N LEU A 198 5.94 13.81 -6.75
CA LEU A 198 5.40 14.97 -6.06
C LEU A 198 6.38 16.13 -5.97
N LYS A 199 7.62 15.97 -6.46
CA LYS A 199 8.69 16.97 -6.33
C LYS A 199 8.28 18.38 -6.75
N ASP A 200 7.52 18.51 -7.85
CA ASP A 200 7.05 19.81 -8.35
C ASP A 200 5.97 20.45 -7.47
N LEU A 201 5.39 19.69 -6.54
CA LEU A 201 4.45 20.17 -5.52
C LEU A 201 5.14 20.40 -4.17
N ALA A 202 6.40 19.99 -4.03
CA ALA A 202 7.23 20.10 -2.83
C ALA A 202 6.47 19.77 -1.53
N PRO A 203 5.86 18.57 -1.39
CA PRO A 203 4.93 18.24 -0.31
C PRO A 203 5.45 18.57 1.10
N GLN A 204 6.73 18.32 1.36
CA GLN A 204 7.38 18.58 2.66
C GLN A 204 7.70 20.06 2.92
N GLU A 205 7.96 20.84 1.86
CA GLU A 205 8.29 22.27 1.96
C GLU A 205 7.07 23.17 1.71
N SER A 206 5.93 22.57 1.34
CA SER A 206 4.71 23.27 1.01
C SER A 206 3.85 23.54 2.24
N ASN A 207 3.13 24.66 2.22
CA ASN A 207 2.08 24.90 3.22
C ASN A 207 0.85 24.00 3.00
N LEU A 208 0.80 23.20 1.93
CA LEU A 208 -0.36 22.39 1.52
C LEU A 208 -0.82 21.45 2.62
N SER A 209 -2.14 21.33 2.78
CA SER A 209 -2.77 20.37 3.68
C SER A 209 -2.72 18.93 3.12
N GLY A 210 -2.59 18.79 1.80
CA GLY A 210 -2.63 17.52 1.11
C GLY A 210 -3.02 17.64 -0.36
N LEU A 211 -3.47 16.53 -0.95
CA LEU A 211 -3.93 16.41 -2.32
C LEU A 211 -5.44 16.09 -2.38
N LYS A 212 -6.12 16.65 -3.38
CA LYS A 212 -7.48 16.26 -3.78
C LYS A 212 -7.39 15.70 -5.19
N ILE A 213 -7.66 14.41 -5.34
CA ILE A 213 -7.54 13.69 -6.60
C ILE A 213 -8.92 13.40 -7.15
N LYS A 214 -9.28 14.06 -8.25
CA LYS A 214 -10.49 13.78 -9.01
C LYS A 214 -10.29 12.58 -9.93
N VAL A 215 -11.24 11.66 -9.97
CA VAL A 215 -11.15 10.41 -10.74
C VAL A 215 -12.49 10.13 -11.41
N ASN A 216 -12.48 9.83 -12.71
CA ASN A 216 -13.65 9.24 -13.35
C ASN A 216 -13.74 7.76 -12.99
N THR A 217 -14.78 7.35 -12.25
CA THR A 217 -14.98 5.95 -11.87
C THR A 217 -16.13 5.31 -12.63
N PHE A 218 -16.25 3.98 -12.59
CA PHE A 218 -17.40 3.27 -13.19
C PHE A 218 -18.76 3.72 -12.61
N GLY A 219 -18.77 4.32 -11.41
CA GLY A 219 -19.97 4.90 -10.78
C GLY A 219 -20.11 6.41 -10.95
N GLY A 220 -19.31 7.03 -11.83
CA GLY A 220 -19.23 8.48 -12.00
C GLY A 220 -18.01 9.11 -11.33
N GLU A 221 -17.90 10.43 -11.42
CA GLU A 221 -16.76 11.18 -10.88
C GLU A 221 -16.71 11.10 -9.34
N LYS A 222 -15.52 10.86 -8.80
CA LYS A 222 -15.24 10.87 -7.35
C LYS A 222 -14.00 11.71 -7.05
N THR A 223 -13.93 12.27 -5.84
CA THR A 223 -12.76 12.98 -5.34
C THR A 223 -12.21 12.28 -4.10
N TYR A 224 -10.91 12.00 -4.10
CA TYR A 224 -10.17 11.39 -3.01
C TYR A 224 -9.32 12.46 -2.31
N ASN A 225 -9.47 12.59 -0.98
CA ASN A 225 -8.69 13.54 -0.18
C ASN A 225 -7.54 12.79 0.51
N LEU A 226 -6.30 13.16 0.18
CA LEU A 226 -5.09 12.60 0.79
C LEU A 226 -4.44 13.68 1.64
N LYS A 227 -4.48 13.54 2.96
CA LYS A 227 -3.87 14.50 3.88
C LYS A 227 -2.36 14.23 3.99
N TYR A 228 -1.53 15.26 3.92
CA TYR A 228 -0.11 15.12 4.23
C TYR A 228 0.09 14.97 5.73
N ASP A 229 0.88 13.97 6.11
CA ASP A 229 1.25 13.73 7.50
C ASP A 229 2.47 14.60 7.88
N LYS A 230 2.20 15.85 8.25
CA LYS A 230 3.25 16.83 8.63
C LYS A 230 3.89 16.55 9.98
N GLU A 231 3.35 15.64 10.80
CA GLU A 231 3.89 15.36 12.15
C GLU A 231 5.05 14.36 12.11
N LYS A 232 5.17 13.54 11.07
CA LYS A 232 6.30 12.60 10.90
C LYS A 232 7.61 13.26 10.46
N SER A 233 7.59 14.50 9.96
CA SER A 233 8.79 15.19 9.48
C SER A 233 9.52 16.03 10.53
N LEU A 234 8.96 16.20 11.73
CA LEU A 234 9.55 17.04 12.79
C LEU A 234 9.98 16.31 14.08
N ASN A 235 9.63 15.02 14.25
CA ASN A 235 9.99 14.26 15.45
C ASN A 235 10.96 13.10 15.13
N THR A 236 12.26 13.40 15.11
CA THR A 236 13.33 12.38 15.16
C THR A 236 13.70 12.00 16.61
N ASN A 237 12.83 12.21 17.60
CA ASN A 237 13.07 11.73 18.96
C ASN A 237 11.76 11.32 19.67
N SER A 238 11.78 10.10 20.19
CA SER A 238 10.91 9.48 21.19
C SER A 238 9.44 9.16 20.85
N GLU A 239 9.23 7.83 20.83
CA GLU A 239 8.12 7.06 21.44
C GLU A 239 6.81 6.78 20.67
N LYS A 240 6.59 5.47 20.51
CA LYS A 240 5.33 4.73 20.37
C LYS A 240 4.30 5.34 19.42
N ILE A 241 4.50 5.07 18.12
CA ILE A 241 3.45 5.21 17.12
C ILE A 241 2.61 3.93 17.14
N GLN A 242 1.38 4.11 17.59
CA GLN A 242 0.27 3.18 17.45
C GLN A 242 0.20 2.67 16.01
N GLU A 243 0.24 1.35 15.83
CA GLU A 243 0.08 0.68 14.56
C GLU A 243 -1.26 1.08 13.91
N ASN A 244 -1.22 2.04 12.99
CA ASN A 244 -1.96 1.92 11.75
C ASN A 244 -1.05 1.21 10.74
N SER A 245 -0.79 -0.05 11.07
CA SER A 245 -0.24 -1.06 10.19
C SER A 245 -1.32 -1.40 9.17
N SER A 246 -1.26 -0.80 7.98
CA SER A 246 -2.02 -1.26 6.81
C SER A 246 -1.22 -1.12 5.52
N PHE A 247 0.11 -1.21 5.61
CA PHE A 247 0.99 -1.26 4.42
C PHE A 247 1.62 -2.62 4.19
N ILE A 248 1.14 -3.64 4.90
CA ILE A 248 1.24 -5.02 4.49
C ILE A 248 -0.20 -5.45 4.28
N HIS A 249 -0.61 -5.69 3.04
CA HIS A 249 -1.84 -6.45 2.79
C HIS A 249 -1.54 -7.89 3.21
N ILE A 250 -1.62 -8.15 4.52
CA ILE A 250 -1.74 -9.50 5.06
C ILE A 250 -3.21 -9.86 4.86
N LYS A 251 -3.48 -10.72 3.87
CA LYS A 251 -4.72 -11.51 3.90
C LYS A 251 -4.49 -12.72 4.77
#